data_AF-A0A9D7TNJ8-F1
#
_entry.id   AF-A0A9D7TNJ8-F1
#
_cell.length_a   1.000
_cell.length_b   1.000
_cell.length_c   1.000
_cell.angle_alpha   90.00
_cell.angle_beta   90.00
_cell.angle_gamma   90.00
#
_symmetry.space_group_name_H-M   'P 1'
#
loop_
_entity.id
_entity.type
_entity.pdbx_description
1 polymer ?
#
loop_
_entity_poly.entity_id
_entity_poly.type
_entity_poly.pdbx_seq_one_letter_code
_entity_poly.pdbx_strand_id
1 'polypeptide(L)'
;MGHLTYDASKSIATKTILILAVITIFEVLMALLGKGYIINGFHLPHILVGSLMILMSAIKAYLIIYEFMHMKYEVPGLVKTVLLPTMLLVWAVIAFLAEGNYWNNLRGNVKNIVKTEEISTPVHSDK
;
A
#
# COMPACT_ATOMS: atom_id res chain seq x y z
N MET A 1 17.19 31.87 -10.35
CA MET A 1 16.11 32.70 -10.92
C MET A 1 14.90 32.60 -9.98
N GLY A 2 14.36 33.74 -9.56
CA GLY A 2 13.10 33.89 -8.82
C GLY A 2 13.14 33.53 -7.33
N HIS A 3 13.39 34.51 -6.45
CA HIS A 3 12.88 34.38 -5.08
C HIS A 3 11.35 34.38 -5.20
N LEU A 4 10.69 33.27 -4.86
CA LEU A 4 9.24 33.30 -4.70
C LEU A 4 8.97 34.20 -3.49
N THR A 5 8.16 35.24 -3.68
CA THR A 5 7.66 36.04 -2.57
C THR A 5 7.00 35.11 -1.55
N TYR A 6 7.20 35.36 -0.26
CA TYR A 6 6.70 34.50 0.83
C TYR A 6 5.22 34.16 0.67
N ASP A 7 4.42 35.13 0.21
CA ASP A 7 2.99 34.95 -0.04
C ASP A 7 2.70 33.95 -1.18
N ALA A 8 3.54 33.89 -2.20
CA ALA A 8 3.40 32.93 -3.30
C ALA A 8 3.66 31.50 -2.80
N SER A 9 4.76 31.27 -2.07
CA SER A 9 5.08 29.95 -1.50
C SER A 9 4.01 29.46 -0.53
N LYS A 10 3.48 30.35 0.31
CA LYS A 10 2.38 30.04 1.23
C LYS A 10 1.11 29.66 0.48
N SER A 11 0.77 30.38 -0.59
CA SER A 11 -0.44 30.09 -1.39
C SER A 11 -0.36 28.73 -2.10
N ILE A 12 0.83 28.34 -2.58
CA ILE A 12 1.09 27.06 -3.23
C ILE A 12 0.89 25.91 -2.23
N ALA A 13 1.55 26.01 -1.06
CA ALA A 13 1.39 25.00 0.00
C ALA A 13 -0.07 24.85 0.45
N THR A 14 -0.79 25.97 0.63
CA THR A 14 -2.18 25.95 1.08
C THR A 14 -3.12 25.31 0.05
N LYS A 15 -2.93 25.60 -1.24
CA LYS A 15 -3.69 24.97 -2.33
C LYS A 15 -3.45 23.46 -2.37
N THR A 16 -2.22 23.02 -2.19
CA THR A 16 -1.88 21.60 -2.21
C THR A 16 -2.42 20.86 -0.98
N ILE A 17 -2.37 21.48 0.21
CA ILE A 17 -3.05 20.94 1.41
C ILE A 17 -4.55 20.76 1.13
N LEU A 18 -5.20 21.76 0.53
CA LEU A 18 -6.62 21.70 0.23
C LEU A 18 -6.95 20.57 -0.76
N ILE A 19 -6.14 20.41 -1.82
CA ILE A 19 -6.27 19.32 -2.78
C ILE A 19 -6.16 17.96 -2.09
N LEU A 20 -5.14 17.80 -1.24
CA LEU A 20 -4.93 16.55 -0.51
C LEU A 20 -6.08 16.27 0.45
N ALA A 21 -6.58 17.27 1.16
CA ALA A 21 -7.73 17.14 2.05
C ALA A 21 -8.99 16.68 1.28
N VAL A 22 -9.26 17.26 0.12
CA VAL A 22 -10.39 16.87 -0.75
C VAL A 22 -10.24 15.41 -1.21
N ILE A 23 -9.04 15.02 -1.67
CA ILE A 23 -8.77 13.64 -2.08
C ILE A 23 -9.00 12.68 -0.91
N THR A 24 -8.53 13.01 0.30
CA THR A 24 -8.70 12.15 1.48
C THR A 24 -10.16 12.03 1.92
N ILE A 25 -10.93 13.12 1.87
CA ILE A 25 -12.36 13.08 2.19
C ILE A 25 -13.08 12.19 1.19
N PHE A 26 -12.77 12.34 -0.10
CA PHE A 26 -13.37 11.53 -1.15
C PHE A 26 -13.03 10.04 -1.02
N GLU A 27 -11.78 9.68 -0.71
CA GLU A 27 -11.40 8.29 -0.42
C GLU A 27 -12.18 7.70 0.75
N VAL A 28 -12.31 8.45 1.85
CA VAL A 28 -13.06 7.97 3.03
C VAL A 28 -14.52 7.77 2.67
N LEU A 29 -15.14 8.71 1.95
CA LEU A 29 -16.53 8.56 1.48
C LEU A 29 -16.69 7.34 0.58
N MET A 30 -15.79 7.13 -0.38
CA MET A 30 -15.80 5.96 -1.26
C MET A 30 -15.58 4.65 -0.51
N ALA A 31 -14.73 4.64 0.51
CA ALA A 31 -14.51 3.47 1.36
C ALA A 31 -15.74 3.14 2.21
N LEU A 32 -16.42 4.15 2.76
CA LEU A 32 -17.66 3.98 3.52
C LEU A 32 -18.82 3.51 2.63
N LEU A 33 -18.96 4.10 1.45
CA LEU A 33 -19.97 3.70 0.45
C LEU A 33 -19.71 2.28 -0.08
N GLY A 34 -18.46 1.96 -0.42
CA GLY A 34 -18.08 0.66 -0.95
C GLY A 34 -18.31 -0.49 0.02
N LYS A 35 -18.20 -0.23 1.34
CA LYS A 35 -18.52 -1.19 2.40
C LYS A 35 -19.99 -1.21 2.81
N GLY A 36 -20.84 -0.38 2.20
CA GLY A 36 -22.28 -0.37 2.46
C GLY A 36 -22.69 0.27 3.79
N TYR A 37 -21.81 1.03 4.46
CA TYR A 37 -22.14 1.68 5.74
C TYR A 37 -23.16 2.83 5.62
N ILE A 38 -23.25 3.44 4.43
CA ILE A 38 -24.14 4.60 4.18
C ILE A 38 -25.43 4.16 3.48
N ILE A 39 -25.37 3.17 2.59
CA ILE A 39 -26.54 2.65 1.86
C ILE A 39 -26.61 1.14 2.09
N ASN A 40 -27.56 0.72 2.93
CA ASN A 40 -27.81 -0.69 3.19
C ASN A 40 -28.15 -1.42 1.89
N GLY A 41 -27.33 -2.40 1.50
CA GLY A 41 -27.52 -3.23 0.30
C GLY A 41 -26.69 -2.84 -0.91
N PHE A 42 -26.04 -1.67 -0.94
CA PHE A 42 -25.14 -1.28 -2.02
C PHE A 42 -23.71 -1.76 -1.71
N HIS A 43 -23.29 -2.84 -2.36
CA HIS A 43 -21.94 -3.40 -2.23
C HIS A 43 -21.22 -3.26 -3.56
N LEU A 44 -20.18 -2.44 -3.56
CA LEU A 44 -19.30 -2.31 -4.72
C LEU A 44 -18.28 -3.46 -4.68
N PRO A 45 -17.87 -4.02 -5.83
CA PRO A 45 -16.92 -5.13 -5.84
C PRO A 45 -15.63 -4.74 -5.10
N HIS A 46 -15.23 -5.55 -4.13
CA HIS A 46 -14.12 -5.23 -3.23
C HIS A 46 -12.80 -4.99 -3.98
N ILE A 47 -12.63 -5.65 -5.14
CA ILE A 47 -11.47 -5.45 -6.00
C ILE A 47 -11.44 -4.05 -6.63
N LEU A 48 -12.61 -3.49 -6.96
CA LEU A 48 -12.77 -2.18 -7.59
C LEU A 48 -12.56 -1.06 -6.58
N VAL A 49 -13.13 -1.21 -5.37
CA VAL A 49 -12.88 -0.27 -4.27
C VAL A 49 -11.41 -0.30 -3.87
N GLY A 50 -10.84 -1.50 -3.73
CA GLY A 50 -9.42 -1.67 -3.39
C GLY A 50 -8.47 -1.05 -4.40
N SER A 51 -8.70 -1.28 -5.70
CA SER A 51 -7.85 -0.70 -6.76
C SER A 51 -7.96 0.82 -6.82
N LEU A 52 -9.17 1.38 -6.66
CA LEU A 52 -9.39 2.82 -6.61
C LEU A 52 -8.66 3.45 -5.42
N MET A 53 -8.76 2.85 -4.23
CA MET A 53 -8.08 3.34 -3.03
C MET A 53 -6.56 3.34 -3.19
N ILE A 54 -5.99 2.28 -3.79
CA ILE A 54 -4.55 2.22 -4.09
C ILE A 54 -4.15 3.34 -5.05
N LEU A 55 -4.92 3.56 -6.12
CA LEU A 55 -4.64 4.59 -7.11
C LEU A 55 -4.68 6.00 -6.49
N MET A 56 -5.72 6.33 -5.73
CA MET A 56 -5.85 7.63 -5.06
C MET A 56 -4.73 7.85 -4.04
N SER A 57 -4.30 6.79 -3.34
CA SER A 57 -3.16 6.85 -2.43
C SER A 57 -1.83 7.08 -3.14
N ALA A 58 -1.61 6.48 -4.31
CA ALA A 58 -0.45 6.75 -5.14
C ALA A 58 -0.40 8.21 -5.62
N ILE A 59 -1.55 8.77 -6.04
CA ILE A 59 -1.65 10.18 -6.46
C ILE A 59 -1.29 11.13 -5.30
N LYS A 60 -1.82 10.88 -4.09
CA LYS A 60 -1.46 11.68 -2.91
C LYS A 60 0.03 11.60 -2.60
N ALA A 61 0.61 10.40 -2.64
CA ALA A 61 2.04 10.20 -2.39
C ALA A 61 2.88 11.02 -3.38
N TYR A 62 2.53 11.01 -4.66
CA TYR A 62 3.17 11.83 -5.68
C TYR A 62 3.06 13.34 -5.37
N LEU A 63 1.86 13.82 -5.02
CA LEU A 63 1.64 15.24 -4.69
C LEU A 63 2.43 15.69 -3.44
N ILE A 64 2.54 14.84 -2.42
CA ILE A 64 3.32 15.11 -1.20
C ILE A 64 4.81 15.24 -1.55
N ILE A 65 5.33 14.28 -2.31
CA ILE A 65 6.74 14.22 -2.75
C ILE A 65 7.10 15.45 -3.57
N TYR A 66 6.26 15.85 -4.52
CA TYR A 66 6.59 16.98 -5.39
C TYR A 66 6.42 18.34 -4.71
N GLU A 67 5.36 18.51 -3.92
CA GLU A 67 5.01 19.83 -3.38
C GLU A 67 5.51 20.08 -1.95
N PHE A 68 5.31 19.14 -1.03
CA PHE A 68 5.73 19.35 0.36
C PHE A 68 7.21 19.09 0.58
N MET A 69 7.78 18.13 -0.14
CA MET A 69 9.22 17.92 -0.11
C MET A 69 9.97 18.90 -1.04
N HIS A 70 9.24 19.81 -1.70
CA HIS A 70 9.77 20.84 -2.60
C HIS A 70 10.63 20.31 -3.76
N MET A 71 10.53 19.02 -4.06
CA MET A 71 11.45 18.36 -4.97
C MET A 71 11.21 18.69 -6.45
N LYS A 72 10.11 19.40 -6.77
CA LYS A 72 9.77 19.81 -8.13
C LYS A 72 10.80 20.73 -8.79
N TYR A 73 11.47 21.59 -8.02
CA TYR A 73 12.40 22.60 -8.55
C TYR A 73 13.86 22.32 -8.16
N GLU A 74 14.11 21.21 -7.48
CA GLU A 74 15.42 20.84 -6.96
C GLU A 74 16.21 19.96 -7.93
N VAL A 75 17.50 19.76 -7.64
CA VAL A 75 18.37 18.92 -8.47
C VAL A 75 17.83 17.48 -8.56
N PRO A 76 17.88 16.85 -9.75
CA PRO A 76 17.33 15.51 -9.95
C PRO A 76 18.02 14.43 -9.11
N GLY A 77 19.21 14.71 -8.58
CA GLY A 77 19.88 13.86 -7.60
C GLY A 77 19.13 13.77 -6.26
N LEU A 78 18.60 14.89 -5.74
CA LEU A 78 17.83 14.93 -4.50
C LEU A 78 16.49 14.21 -4.62
N VAL A 79 15.86 14.27 -5.80
CA VAL A 79 14.62 13.52 -6.05
C VAL A 79 14.88 12.01 -5.95
N LYS A 80 15.99 11.54 -6.52
CA LYS A 80 16.36 10.11 -6.51
C LYS A 80 16.64 9.58 -5.11
N THR A 81 17.15 10.39 -4.17
CA THR A 81 17.42 9.93 -2.80
C THR A 81 16.14 9.65 -2.00
N VAL A 82 15.01 10.24 -2.38
CA VAL A 82 13.69 9.96 -1.77
C VAL A 82 12.95 8.87 -2.55
N LEU A 83 13.04 8.89 -3.88
CA LEU A 83 12.35 7.93 -4.74
C LEU A 83 12.95 6.51 -4.63
N LEU A 84 14.28 6.40 -4.49
CA LEU A 84 14.96 5.11 -4.48
C LEU A 84 14.64 4.28 -3.22
N PRO A 85 14.70 4.82 -1.99
CA PRO A 85 14.28 4.09 -0.79
C PRO A 85 12.80 3.69 -0.80
N THR A 86 11.92 4.57 -1.29
CA THR A 86 10.48 4.27 -1.36
C THR A 86 10.18 3.16 -2.38
N MET A 87 10.89 3.15 -3.52
CA MET A 87 10.76 2.09 -4.52
C MET A 87 11.35 0.76 -4.02
N LEU A 88 12.49 0.80 -3.33
CA LEU A 88 13.08 -0.39 -2.69
C LEU A 88 12.17 -0.95 -1.59
N LEU A 89 11.46 -0.11 -0.84
CA LEU A 89 10.49 -0.54 0.15
C LEU A 89 9.33 -1.32 -0.49
N VAL A 90 8.75 -0.79 -1.58
CA VAL A 90 7.67 -1.49 -2.30
C VAL A 90 8.16 -2.83 -2.85
N TRP A 91 9.35 -2.86 -3.44
CA TRP A 91 9.97 -4.10 -3.91
C TRP A 91 10.22 -5.09 -2.78
N ALA A 92 10.75 -4.63 -1.64
CA ALA A 92 11.01 -5.47 -0.48
C ALA A 92 9.72 -6.08 0.11
N VAL A 93 8.63 -5.32 0.17
CA VAL A 93 7.32 -5.84 0.59
C VAL A 93 6.86 -6.96 -0.33
N ILE A 94 6.96 -6.78 -1.65
CA ILE A 94 6.59 -7.81 -2.63
C ILE A 94 7.48 -9.05 -2.47
N ALA A 95 8.79 -8.87 -2.34
CA ALA A 95 9.76 -9.96 -2.17
C ALA A 95 9.48 -10.77 -0.90
N PHE A 96 9.25 -10.09 0.23
CA PHE A 96 8.94 -10.76 1.50
C PHE A 96 7.57 -11.46 1.49
N LEU A 97 6.57 -10.93 0.80
CA LEU A 97 5.29 -11.62 0.63
C LEU A 97 5.42 -12.87 -0.23
N ALA A 98 6.22 -12.82 -1.30
CA ALA A 98 6.51 -13.97 -2.14
C ALA A 98 7.26 -15.07 -1.37
N GLU A 99 8.34 -14.69 -0.68
CA GLU A 99 9.13 -15.59 0.16
C GLU A 99 8.28 -16.18 1.29
N GLY A 100 7.48 -15.36 1.97
CA GLY A 100 6.58 -15.81 3.03
C GLY A 100 5.53 -16.81 2.54
N ASN A 101 4.97 -16.60 1.35
CA ASN A 101 4.04 -17.55 0.74
C ASN A 101 4.74 -18.88 0.40
N TYR A 102 5.96 -18.83 -0.14
CA TYR A 102 6.76 -20.02 -0.38
C TYR A 102 6.95 -20.84 0.91
N TRP A 103 7.45 -20.23 1.98
CA TRP A 103 7.64 -20.91 3.27
C TRP A 103 6.36 -21.50 3.86
N ASN A 104 5.23 -20.80 3.72
CA ASN A 104 3.93 -21.28 4.19
C ASN A 104 3.53 -22.59 3.49
N ASN A 105 3.68 -22.65 2.16
CA ASN A 105 3.37 -23.85 1.38
C ASN A 105 4.29 -25.03 1.74
N LEU A 106 5.59 -24.78 1.96
CA LEU A 106 6.52 -25.84 2.39
C LEU A 106 6.12 -26.43 3.74
N ARG A 107 5.75 -25.61 4.72
CA ARG A 107 5.30 -26.09 6.04
C ARG A 107 4.02 -26.94 5.95
N GLY A 108 3.08 -26.55 5.09
CA GLY A 108 1.88 -27.34 4.82
C GLY A 108 2.23 -28.73 4.28
N ASN A 109 3.13 -28.79 3.30
CA ASN A 109 3.57 -30.06 2.69
C ASN A 109 4.29 -30.97 3.69
N VAL A 110 5.20 -30.44 4.50
CA VAL A 110 5.91 -31.22 5.54
C VAL A 110 4.93 -31.77 6.58
N LYS A 111 3.96 -30.96 7.04
CA LYS A 111 2.93 -31.41 7.99
C LYS A 111 2.07 -32.55 7.43
N ASN A 112 1.75 -32.50 6.13
CA ASN A 112 0.98 -33.55 5.47
C ASN A 112 1.77 -34.87 5.37
N ILE A 113 3.08 -34.80 5.10
CA ILE A 113 3.96 -35.98 5.03
C ILE A 113 4.05 -36.66 6.40
N VAL A 114 4.36 -35.91 7.47
CA VAL A 114 4.47 -36.44 8.84
C VAL A 114 3.16 -37.10 9.29
N LYS A 115 2.01 -36.47 9.01
CA LYS A 115 0.70 -37.04 9.32
C LYS A 115 0.44 -38.35 8.56
N THR A 116 0.94 -38.49 7.34
CA THR A 116 0.79 -39.71 6.55
C THR A 116 1.66 -40.84 7.11
N GLU A 117 2.88 -40.54 7.57
CA GLU A 117 3.76 -41.53 8.19
C GLU A 117 3.19 -42.07 9.51
N GLU A 118 2.64 -41.22 10.39
CA GLU A 118 1.98 -41.67 11.63
C GLU A 118 0.75 -42.57 11.39
N ILE A 119 0.04 -42.40 10.27
CA ILE A 119 -1.12 -43.23 9.90
C ILE A 119 -0.66 -44.58 9.31
N SER A 120 0.52 -44.61 8.69
CA SER A 120 1.05 -45.79 7.99
C SER A 120 1.98 -46.68 8.83
N THR A 121 2.50 -46.18 9.96
CA THR A 121 3.14 -47.05 10.95
C THR A 121 2.07 -47.83 11.68
N PRO A 122 1.99 -49.17 11.55
CA PRO A 122 1.14 -49.93 12.46
C PRO A 122 1.68 -49.68 13.87
N VAL A 123 0.83 -49.14 14.75
CA VAL A 123 1.09 -49.14 16.20
C VAL A 123 1.45 -50.59 16.54
N HIS A 124 2.74 -50.85 16.78
CA HIS A 124 3.16 -52.17 17.21
C HIS A 124 2.49 -52.36 18.57
N SER A 125 1.40 -53.12 18.54
CA SER A 125 0.70 -53.62 19.72
C SER A 125 1.67 -54.54 20.43
N ASP A 126 2.52 -53.98 21.29
CA ASP A 126 3.24 -54.74 22.29
C ASP A 126 2.20 -55.41 23.20
N LYS A 127 2.27 -56.74 23.23
CA LYS A 127 1.56 -57.61 24.18
C LYS A 127 2.39 -57.74 25.45
#